data_AF-A0A919BQT5-F1
#
_entry.id   AF-A0A919BQT5-F1
#
_cell.length_a   1.000
_cell.length_b   1.000
_cell.length_c   1.000
_cell.angle_alpha   90.00
_cell.angle_beta   90.00
_cell.angle_gamma   90.00
#
_symmetry.space_group_name_H-M   'P 1'
#
loop_
_entity.id
_entity.type
_entity.pdbx_description
1 polymer ?
#
loop_
_entity_poly.entity_id
_entity_poly.type
_entity_poly.pdbx_seq_one_letter_code
_entity_poly.pdbx_strand_id
1 'polypeptide(L)'
;MTDSTLTTTTAPAEERPAPPPPADGRLTTYARLGKLDVYDYYLGTFIALSAVVLPLGSLTGRTAALFGVFLVGQVLLLMAMTAFDDVTGFRDGSDITNYGPDHPLRNVRRKPLVSGALTVPEALRFAWASAASAALLFAVTAALAPHRPAWTGIGLVVLWVVTLQYSYGVKLSYHGFQEVYLVALGFALVILPYGMVTGQATGFLLVQAVLFGFGPLMFGVYSNTNDVEGDRSVGRPTVAALTSERGNARFIGALSLAEFLTIATASAVGVAPWWFVLLMLPASLLRMRQYLLGFRTGDIMRARRTGFAVHRLGVVLMIAGNLLAAALA
;
A
#
# COMPACT_ATOMS: atom_id res chain seq x y z
N MET A 1 -38.35 70.66 11.36
CA MET A 1 -38.41 69.46 10.51
C MET A 1 -37.46 68.44 11.11
N THR A 2 -38.02 67.43 11.75
CA THR A 2 -37.36 66.35 12.48
C THR A 2 -37.21 65.15 11.55
N ASP A 3 -35.99 64.76 11.21
CA ASP A 3 -35.70 63.49 10.55
C ASP A 3 -35.09 62.53 11.58
N SER A 4 -35.94 61.60 12.05
CA SER A 4 -35.54 60.42 12.81
C SER A 4 -35.38 59.26 11.84
N THR A 5 -34.15 58.95 11.44
CA THR A 5 -33.87 57.73 10.66
C THR A 5 -33.51 56.59 11.61
N LEU A 6 -34.45 55.66 11.77
CA LEU A 6 -34.28 54.38 12.47
C LEU A 6 -33.29 53.50 11.70
N THR A 7 -32.09 53.31 12.25
CA THR A 7 -31.20 52.21 11.90
C THR A 7 -31.70 50.93 12.57
N THR A 8 -32.39 50.08 11.81
CA THR A 8 -32.73 48.72 12.23
C THR A 8 -31.49 47.85 12.05
N THR A 9 -30.74 47.62 13.13
CA THR A 9 -29.67 46.62 13.16
C THR A 9 -30.29 45.23 13.07
N THR A 10 -30.25 44.62 11.89
CA THR A 10 -30.55 43.20 11.69
C THR A 10 -29.48 42.38 12.40
N ALA A 11 -29.86 41.67 13.46
CA ALA A 11 -28.99 40.69 14.10
C ALA A 11 -28.56 39.61 13.08
N PRO A 12 -27.29 39.15 13.10
CA PRO A 12 -26.86 38.06 12.24
C PRO A 12 -27.71 36.81 12.54
N ALA A 13 -28.26 36.22 11.48
CA ALA A 13 -28.97 34.96 11.57
C ALA A 13 -28.03 33.91 12.19
N GLU A 14 -28.44 33.32 13.32
CA GLU A 14 -27.76 32.14 13.87
C GLU A 14 -27.68 31.08 12.77
N GLU A 15 -26.46 30.83 12.31
CA GLU A 15 -26.15 29.79 11.34
C GLU A 15 -26.46 28.45 12.01
N ARG A 16 -27.64 27.89 11.72
CA ARG A 16 -28.03 26.58 12.25
C ARG A 16 -26.93 25.58 11.88
N PRO A 17 -26.39 24.82 12.84
CA PRO A 17 -25.38 23.82 12.54
C PRO A 17 -25.93 22.87 11.48
N ALA A 18 -25.16 22.68 10.41
CA ALA A 18 -25.52 21.78 9.33
C ALA A 18 -25.87 20.40 9.92
N PRO A 19 -26.95 19.75 9.45
CA PRO A 19 -27.32 18.44 9.94
C PRO A 19 -26.12 17.49 9.81
N PRO A 20 -25.88 16.62 10.82
CA PRO A 20 -24.77 15.71 10.77
C PRO A 20 -24.91 14.86 9.49
N PRO A 21 -23.81 14.63 8.76
CA PRO A 21 -23.85 13.84 7.56
C PRO A 21 -24.43 12.45 7.85
N PRO A 22 -25.19 11.85 6.92
CA PRO A 22 -25.83 10.56 7.13
C PRO A 22 -24.79 9.52 7.55
N ALA A 23 -25.12 8.76 8.60
CA ALA A 23 -24.26 7.71 9.11
C ALA A 23 -23.99 6.67 8.01
N ASP A 24 -22.72 6.47 7.67
CA ASP A 24 -22.33 5.40 6.76
C ASP A 24 -22.76 4.04 7.33
N GLY A 25 -23.18 3.12 6.46
CA GLY A 25 -23.52 1.76 6.88
C GLY A 25 -22.33 1.06 7.55
N ARG A 26 -22.59 0.22 8.55
CA ARG A 26 -21.55 -0.44 9.37
C ARG A 26 -20.52 -1.22 8.54
N LEU A 27 -20.94 -1.85 7.43
CA LEU A 27 -20.05 -2.54 6.49
C LEU A 27 -19.06 -1.57 5.82
N THR A 28 -19.53 -0.41 5.38
CA THR A 28 -18.69 0.65 4.79
C THR A 28 -17.64 1.14 5.78
N THR A 29 -18.01 1.26 7.06
CA THR A 29 -17.07 1.66 8.12
C THR A 29 -15.95 0.63 8.32
N TYR A 30 -16.27 -0.67 8.34
CA TYR A 30 -15.23 -1.72 8.39
C TYR A 30 -14.40 -1.81 7.10
N ALA A 31 -15.02 -1.61 5.93
CA ALA A 31 -14.29 -1.53 4.66
C ALA A 31 -13.27 -0.38 4.64
N ARG A 32 -13.62 0.77 5.24
CA ARG A 32 -12.72 1.90 5.42
C ARG A 32 -11.64 1.63 6.47
N LEU A 33 -11.96 0.95 7.57
CA LEU A 33 -10.95 0.52 8.56
C LEU A 33 -9.90 -0.39 7.89
N GLY A 34 -10.36 -1.34 7.07
CA GLY A 34 -9.52 -2.23 6.28
C GLY A 34 -8.88 -1.60 5.02
N LYS A 35 -9.08 -0.30 4.79
CA LYS A 35 -8.55 0.46 3.63
C LYS A 35 -8.79 -0.25 2.28
N LEU A 36 -9.98 -0.83 2.05
CA LEU A 36 -10.29 -1.54 0.81
C LEU A 36 -10.19 -0.67 -0.46
N ASP A 37 -10.23 0.66 -0.31
CA ASP A 37 -9.98 1.63 -1.38
C ASP A 37 -8.51 1.67 -1.85
N VAL A 38 -7.58 1.09 -1.10
CA VAL A 38 -6.15 0.98 -1.42
C VAL A 38 -5.86 -0.40 -2.03
N TYR A 39 -6.50 -0.69 -3.15
CA TYR A 39 -6.38 -1.99 -3.84
C TYR A 39 -5.02 -2.25 -4.50
N ASP A 40 -4.13 -1.25 -4.51
CA ASP A 40 -2.81 -1.27 -5.12
C ASP A 40 -1.92 -2.43 -4.65
N TYR A 41 -2.11 -2.90 -3.41
CA TYR A 41 -1.39 -4.07 -2.89
C TYR A 41 -1.86 -5.39 -3.51
N TYR A 42 -3.13 -5.48 -3.92
CA TYR A 42 -3.73 -6.72 -4.46
C TYR A 42 -3.24 -7.03 -5.88
N LEU A 43 -2.69 -6.03 -6.55
CA LEU A 43 -2.24 -6.10 -7.93
C LEU A 43 -1.09 -7.10 -8.17
N GLY A 44 -0.30 -7.41 -7.13
CA GLY A 44 0.83 -8.35 -7.22
C GLY A 44 0.42 -9.77 -7.63
N THR A 45 -0.79 -10.19 -7.21
CA THR A 45 -1.38 -11.47 -7.60
C THR A 45 -1.53 -11.58 -9.12
N PHE A 46 -1.87 -10.49 -9.82
CA PHE A 46 -2.05 -10.49 -11.27
C PHE A 46 -0.71 -10.51 -12.03
N ILE A 47 0.36 -9.96 -11.45
CA ILE A 47 1.72 -10.11 -11.98
C ILE A 47 2.09 -11.60 -11.96
N ALA A 48 1.97 -12.24 -10.79
CA ALA A 48 2.25 -13.65 -10.64
C ALA A 48 1.39 -14.53 -11.56
N LEU A 49 0.09 -14.23 -11.68
CA LEU A 49 -0.80 -14.91 -12.61
C LEU A 49 -0.32 -14.77 -14.07
N SER A 50 0.03 -13.56 -14.51
CA SER A 50 0.51 -13.33 -15.89
C SER A 50 1.78 -14.11 -16.23
N ALA A 51 2.66 -14.34 -15.25
CA ALA A 51 3.88 -15.13 -15.40
C ALA A 51 3.61 -16.65 -15.48
N VAL A 52 2.39 -17.09 -15.18
CA VAL A 52 1.99 -18.50 -15.17
C VAL A 52 1.10 -18.84 -16.38
N VAL A 53 0.14 -17.97 -16.74
CA VAL A 53 -0.94 -18.34 -17.68
C VAL A 53 -0.46 -18.67 -19.09
N LEU A 54 0.43 -17.85 -19.68
CA LEU A 54 0.89 -18.09 -21.05
C LEU A 54 1.98 -19.17 -21.15
N PRO A 55 3.03 -19.19 -20.30
CA PRO A 55 4.08 -20.20 -20.41
C PRO A 55 3.61 -21.64 -20.15
N LEU A 56 2.53 -21.84 -19.38
CA LEU A 56 2.03 -23.16 -19.00
C LEU A 56 0.81 -23.62 -19.83
N GLY A 57 0.32 -22.81 -20.77
CA GLY A 57 -0.66 -23.22 -21.77
C GLY A 57 -2.09 -23.53 -21.30
N SER A 58 -2.43 -23.54 -20.01
CA SER A 58 -3.83 -23.46 -19.57
C SER A 58 -3.99 -23.01 -18.12
N LEU A 59 -4.85 -22.01 -17.89
CA LEU A 59 -5.36 -21.69 -16.56
C LEU A 59 -6.31 -22.81 -16.13
N THR A 60 -5.78 -23.81 -15.41
CA THR A 60 -6.62 -24.88 -14.86
C THR A 60 -7.53 -24.34 -13.75
N GLY A 61 -8.68 -24.98 -13.53
CA GLY A 61 -9.60 -24.59 -12.43
C GLY A 61 -8.93 -24.59 -11.06
N ARG A 62 -7.96 -25.50 -10.84
CA ARG A 62 -7.14 -25.53 -9.62
C ARG A 62 -6.22 -24.32 -9.47
N THR A 63 -5.57 -23.90 -10.56
CA THR A 63 -4.70 -22.71 -10.56
C THR A 63 -5.51 -21.43 -10.36
N ALA A 64 -6.66 -21.32 -11.03
CA ALA A 64 -7.60 -20.21 -10.83
C ALA A 64 -8.10 -20.16 -9.37
N ALA A 65 -8.47 -21.30 -8.79
CA ALA A 65 -8.87 -21.39 -7.38
C ALA A 65 -7.73 -20.97 -6.44
N LEU A 66 -6.50 -21.42 -6.69
CA LEU A 66 -5.33 -21.03 -5.89
C LEU A 66 -5.14 -19.52 -5.88
N PHE A 67 -5.08 -18.87 -7.04
CA PHE A 67 -4.92 -17.42 -7.12
C PHE A 67 -6.10 -16.66 -6.50
N GLY A 68 -7.34 -17.15 -6.71
CA GLY A 68 -8.53 -16.55 -6.11
C GLY A 68 -8.53 -16.63 -4.59
N VAL A 69 -8.22 -17.79 -4.02
CA VAL A 69 -8.14 -17.99 -2.57
C VAL A 69 -6.97 -17.19 -1.98
N PHE A 70 -5.81 -17.19 -2.63
CA PHE A 70 -4.67 -16.39 -2.22
C PHE A 70 -5.01 -14.89 -2.20
N LEU A 71 -5.68 -14.38 -3.23
CA LEU A 71 -6.10 -13.00 -3.34
C LEU A 71 -7.04 -12.59 -2.18
N VAL A 72 -8.04 -13.42 -1.88
CA VAL A 72 -8.94 -13.14 -0.76
C VAL A 72 -8.19 -13.20 0.58
N GLY A 73 -7.31 -14.19 0.76
CA GLY A 73 -6.44 -14.28 1.95
C GLY A 73 -5.54 -13.06 2.11
N GLN A 74 -4.95 -12.58 1.02
CA GLN A 74 -4.15 -11.37 0.96
C GLN A 74 -4.97 -10.13 1.35
N VAL A 75 -6.18 -9.97 0.80
CA VAL A 75 -7.07 -8.84 1.14
C VAL A 75 -7.35 -8.83 2.65
N LEU A 76 -7.72 -9.98 3.23
CA LEU A 76 -7.99 -10.08 4.66
C LEU A 76 -6.77 -9.83 5.53
N LEU A 77 -5.57 -10.30 5.11
CA LEU A 77 -4.32 -10.01 5.81
C LEU A 77 -4.06 -8.50 5.85
N LEU A 78 -4.23 -7.81 4.73
CA LEU A 78 -3.98 -6.38 4.62
C LEU A 78 -5.03 -5.56 5.37
N MET A 79 -6.30 -5.98 5.35
CA MET A 79 -7.35 -5.39 6.19
C MET A 79 -7.02 -5.52 7.68
N ALA A 80 -6.48 -6.67 8.11
CA ALA A 80 -6.02 -6.86 9.48
C ALA A 80 -4.83 -5.94 9.80
N MET A 81 -3.82 -5.88 8.93
CA MET A 81 -2.65 -5.02 9.08
C MET A 81 -3.04 -3.55 9.25
N THR A 82 -3.92 -3.03 8.40
CA THR A 82 -4.34 -1.62 8.46
C THR A 82 -5.25 -1.33 9.65
N ALA A 83 -6.09 -2.29 10.07
CA ALA A 83 -6.90 -2.14 11.27
C ALA A 83 -6.02 -2.11 12.53
N PHE A 84 -4.98 -2.95 12.58
CA PHE A 84 -3.98 -2.93 13.65
C PHE A 84 -3.15 -1.62 13.65
N ASP A 85 -2.80 -1.11 12.48
CA ASP A 85 -2.15 0.21 12.31
C ASP A 85 -3.04 1.34 12.84
N ASP A 86 -4.32 1.40 12.43
CA ASP A 86 -5.28 2.40 12.92
C ASP A 86 -5.50 2.27 14.45
N VAL A 87 -5.55 1.06 15.02
CA VAL A 87 -5.64 0.88 16.48
C VAL A 87 -4.41 1.42 17.20
N THR A 88 -3.21 1.16 16.69
CA THR A 88 -1.97 1.69 17.28
C THR A 88 -1.92 3.21 17.17
N GLY A 89 -2.15 3.76 15.98
CA GLY A 89 -2.13 5.20 15.71
C GLY A 89 -3.19 5.99 16.50
N PHE A 90 -4.34 5.36 16.78
CA PHE A 90 -5.33 5.95 17.68
C PHE A 90 -4.86 5.98 19.14
N ARG A 91 -4.23 4.90 19.60
CA ARG A 91 -3.80 4.76 21.01
C ARG A 91 -2.60 5.63 21.36
N ASP A 92 -1.65 5.80 20.44
CA ASP A 92 -0.50 6.66 20.66
C ASP A 92 -0.75 8.12 20.26
N GLY A 93 -1.88 8.39 19.60
CA GLY A 93 -2.33 9.75 19.25
C GLY A 93 -1.81 10.27 17.92
N SER A 94 -1.00 9.51 17.17
CA SER A 94 -0.50 9.95 15.86
C SER A 94 -1.65 10.19 14.87
N ASP A 95 -2.67 9.34 14.89
CA ASP A 95 -3.83 9.47 14.00
C ASP A 95 -4.70 10.67 14.35
N ILE A 96 -4.83 10.99 15.64
CA ILE A 96 -5.57 12.18 16.10
C ILE A 96 -4.86 13.44 15.60
N THR A 97 -3.53 13.46 15.68
CA THR A 97 -2.69 14.57 15.18
C THR A 97 -2.83 14.72 13.66
N ASN A 98 -2.72 13.62 12.92
CA ASN A 98 -2.69 13.63 11.46
C ASN A 98 -4.08 13.74 10.79
N TYR A 99 -5.17 13.45 11.50
CA TYR A 99 -6.53 13.41 10.96
C TYR A 99 -7.53 14.22 11.80
N GLY A 100 -7.05 15.16 12.60
CA GLY A 100 -7.89 16.05 13.41
C GLY A 100 -8.93 16.81 12.56
N PRO A 101 -10.04 17.27 13.18
CA PRO A 101 -11.17 17.88 12.49
C PRO A 101 -10.79 19.11 11.62
N ASP A 102 -9.72 19.81 11.99
CA ASP A 102 -9.25 21.01 11.29
C ASP A 102 -8.10 20.74 10.30
N HIS A 103 -7.72 19.47 10.05
CA HIS A 103 -6.58 19.17 9.20
C HIS A 103 -6.91 19.39 7.70
N PRO A 104 -6.28 20.37 7.02
CA PRO A 104 -6.73 20.84 5.70
C PRO A 104 -6.58 19.80 4.58
N LEU A 105 -5.74 18.77 4.79
CA LEU A 105 -5.37 17.79 3.76
C LEU A 105 -5.94 16.39 4.00
N ARG A 106 -6.62 16.12 5.13
CA ARG A 106 -7.02 14.75 5.51
C ARG A 106 -8.45 14.65 6.00
N ASN A 107 -9.17 13.67 5.46
CA ASN A 107 -10.56 13.40 5.82
C ASN A 107 -10.62 12.48 7.04
N VAL A 108 -11.13 13.00 8.16
CA VAL A 108 -11.33 12.27 9.44
C VAL A 108 -12.09 10.96 9.26
N ARG A 109 -13.04 10.88 8.31
CA ARG A 109 -13.83 9.66 8.04
C ARG A 109 -12.99 8.48 7.52
N ARG A 110 -11.74 8.72 7.11
CA ARG A 110 -10.80 7.65 6.74
C ARG A 110 -10.19 6.95 7.96
N LYS A 111 -10.39 7.48 9.17
CA LYS A 111 -9.94 6.91 10.45
C LYS A 111 -11.15 6.68 11.36
N PRO A 112 -11.85 5.54 11.23
CA PRO A 112 -13.09 5.27 11.97
C PRO A 112 -12.99 5.35 13.49
N LEU A 113 -11.80 5.11 14.06
CA LEU A 113 -11.55 5.28 15.50
C LEU A 113 -11.47 6.76 15.90
N VAL A 114 -10.82 7.60 15.09
CA VAL A 114 -10.74 9.06 15.32
C VAL A 114 -12.11 9.71 15.14
N SER A 115 -12.89 9.26 14.16
CA SER A 115 -14.24 9.78 13.93
C SER A 115 -15.29 9.25 14.91
N GLY A 116 -14.94 8.35 15.84
CA GLY A 116 -15.87 7.71 16.77
C GLY A 116 -16.88 6.74 16.13
N ALA A 117 -16.68 6.37 14.86
CA ALA A 117 -17.59 5.47 14.14
C ALA A 117 -17.43 3.99 14.54
N LEU A 118 -16.26 3.64 15.09
CA LEU A 118 -15.98 2.35 15.71
C LEU A 118 -15.27 2.55 17.05
N THR A 119 -15.49 1.61 17.95
CA THR A 119 -14.72 1.50 19.19
C THR A 119 -13.45 0.68 18.98
N VAL A 120 -12.45 0.84 19.87
CA VAL A 120 -11.21 0.04 19.83
C VAL A 120 -11.49 -1.48 19.93
N PRO A 121 -12.39 -1.99 20.80
CA PRO A 121 -12.72 -3.41 20.83
C PRO A 121 -13.32 -3.93 19.52
N GLU A 122 -14.15 -3.14 18.84
CA GLU A 122 -14.71 -3.50 17.53
C GLU A 122 -13.63 -3.60 16.46
N ALA A 123 -12.72 -2.62 16.40
CA ALA A 123 -11.60 -2.64 15.47
C ALA A 123 -10.66 -3.84 15.72
N LEU A 124 -10.38 -4.17 16.98
CA LEU A 124 -9.55 -5.34 17.32
C LEU A 124 -10.21 -6.66 16.97
N ARG A 125 -11.52 -6.83 17.22
CA ARG A 125 -12.25 -8.04 16.82
C ARG A 125 -12.21 -8.21 15.30
N PHE A 126 -12.43 -7.12 14.56
CA PHE A 126 -12.32 -7.13 13.11
C PHE A 126 -10.91 -7.48 12.62
N ALA A 127 -9.87 -6.90 13.22
CA ALA A 127 -8.48 -7.17 12.87
C ALA A 127 -8.11 -8.64 13.08
N TRP A 128 -8.43 -9.20 14.26
CA TRP A 128 -8.16 -10.60 14.56
C TRP A 128 -9.00 -11.58 13.75
N ALA A 129 -10.27 -11.28 13.50
CA ALA A 129 -11.11 -12.10 12.62
C ALA A 129 -10.53 -12.15 11.21
N SER A 130 -10.15 -10.98 10.65
CA SER A 130 -9.53 -10.89 9.33
C SER A 130 -8.18 -11.64 9.28
N ALA A 131 -7.34 -11.50 10.31
CA ALA A 131 -6.08 -12.22 10.42
C ALA A 131 -6.26 -13.75 10.47
N ALA A 132 -7.21 -14.25 11.27
CA ALA A 132 -7.51 -15.67 11.37
C ALA A 132 -8.07 -16.22 10.05
N SER A 133 -8.99 -15.50 9.40
CA SER A 133 -9.51 -15.87 8.08
C SER A 133 -8.42 -15.87 7.01
N ALA A 134 -7.49 -14.91 7.02
CA ALA A 134 -6.33 -14.90 6.13
C ALA A 134 -5.45 -16.14 6.32
N ALA A 135 -5.16 -16.53 7.57
CA ALA A 135 -4.38 -17.73 7.88
C ALA A 135 -5.06 -19.00 7.33
N LEU A 136 -6.38 -19.13 7.52
CA LEU A 136 -7.15 -20.25 6.99
C LEU A 136 -7.10 -20.30 5.46
N LEU A 137 -7.28 -19.15 4.79
CA LEU A 137 -7.23 -19.08 3.32
C LEU A 137 -5.82 -19.34 2.79
N PHE A 138 -4.75 -18.95 3.49
CA PHE A 138 -3.39 -19.34 3.12
C PHE A 138 -3.13 -20.84 3.32
N ALA A 139 -3.71 -21.46 4.35
CA ALA A 139 -3.65 -22.93 4.49
C ALA A 139 -4.38 -23.63 3.33
N VAL A 140 -5.56 -23.15 2.94
CA VAL A 140 -6.28 -23.65 1.75
C VAL A 140 -5.45 -23.43 0.47
N THR A 141 -4.81 -22.27 0.33
CA THR A 141 -3.92 -21.96 -0.79
C THR A 141 -2.76 -22.97 -0.87
N ALA A 142 -2.11 -23.28 0.25
CA ALA A 142 -1.04 -24.27 0.31
C ALA A 142 -1.52 -25.70 0.03
N ALA A 143 -2.76 -26.03 0.41
CA ALA A 143 -3.37 -27.31 0.07
C ALA A 143 -3.63 -27.42 -1.45
N LEU A 144 -4.12 -26.34 -2.06
CA LEU A 144 -4.35 -26.23 -3.51
C LEU A 144 -3.06 -26.20 -4.32
N ALA A 145 -1.92 -25.81 -3.74
CA ALA A 145 -0.65 -25.72 -4.46
C ALA A 145 -0.23 -27.03 -5.13
N PRO A 146 0.02 -27.05 -6.46
CA PRO A 146 0.58 -28.22 -7.13
C PRO A 146 2.02 -28.51 -6.69
N HIS A 147 2.79 -27.48 -6.33
CA HIS A 147 4.15 -27.62 -5.80
C HIS A 147 4.24 -27.05 -4.39
N ARG A 148 5.03 -27.70 -3.53
CA ARG A 148 5.19 -27.32 -2.12
C ARG A 148 6.66 -27.19 -1.73
N PRO A 149 7.46 -26.37 -2.44
CA PRO A 149 8.82 -26.13 -1.99
C PRO A 149 8.79 -25.48 -0.60
N ALA A 150 9.70 -25.87 0.31
CA ALA A 150 9.65 -25.44 1.71
C ALA A 150 9.59 -23.92 1.87
N TRP A 151 10.24 -23.17 0.97
CA TRP A 151 10.29 -21.72 1.01
C TRP A 151 8.92 -21.05 0.80
N THR A 152 7.97 -21.65 0.07
CA THR A 152 6.63 -21.05 -0.10
C THR A 152 5.79 -21.23 1.16
N GLY A 153 5.89 -22.38 1.81
CA GLY A 153 5.22 -22.64 3.10
C GLY A 153 5.77 -21.75 4.21
N ILE A 154 7.10 -21.70 4.36
CA ILE A 154 7.78 -20.80 5.32
C ILE A 154 7.42 -19.34 5.00
N GLY A 155 7.48 -18.97 3.72
CA GLY A 155 7.18 -17.61 3.27
C GLY A 155 5.74 -17.17 3.56
N LEU A 156 4.74 -18.05 3.44
CA LEU A 156 3.36 -17.75 3.85
C LEU A 156 3.22 -17.49 5.35
N VAL A 157 3.88 -18.32 6.17
CA VAL A 157 3.88 -18.14 7.63
C VAL A 157 4.58 -16.83 8.00
N VAL A 158 5.75 -16.56 7.43
CA VAL A 158 6.51 -15.32 7.64
C VAL A 158 5.70 -14.12 7.16
N LEU A 159 5.11 -14.17 5.97
CA LEU A 159 4.23 -13.12 5.44
C LEU A 159 3.10 -12.83 6.44
N TRP A 160 2.39 -13.85 6.91
CA TRP A 160 1.30 -13.66 7.85
C TRP A 160 1.78 -13.06 9.18
N VAL A 161 2.80 -13.66 9.82
CA VAL A 161 3.30 -13.20 11.12
C VAL A 161 3.84 -11.78 11.02
N VAL A 162 4.81 -11.54 10.14
CA VAL A 162 5.54 -10.27 10.04
C VAL A 162 4.62 -9.14 9.62
N THR A 163 3.64 -9.40 8.75
CA THR A 163 2.69 -8.37 8.30
C THR A 163 1.85 -7.83 9.45
N LEU A 164 1.39 -8.70 10.36
CA LEU A 164 0.61 -8.28 11.53
C LEU A 164 1.46 -7.54 12.58
N GLN A 165 2.78 -7.72 12.58
CA GLN A 165 3.69 -7.05 13.50
C GLN A 165 4.14 -5.65 13.02
N TYR A 166 3.71 -5.21 11.82
CA TYR A 166 4.23 -3.98 11.22
C TYR A 166 4.04 -2.76 12.12
N SER A 167 2.81 -2.49 12.55
CA SER A 167 2.49 -1.38 13.45
C SER A 167 1.84 -1.84 14.75
N TYR A 168 1.79 -3.15 15.00
CA TYR A 168 1.15 -3.73 16.18
C TYR A 168 2.03 -4.83 16.78
N GLY A 169 1.78 -5.19 18.05
CA GLY A 169 2.61 -6.13 18.79
C GLY A 169 4.04 -5.60 18.94
N VAL A 170 4.98 -6.16 18.17
CA VAL A 170 6.40 -5.73 18.15
C VAL A 170 6.59 -4.34 17.54
N LYS A 171 5.61 -3.83 16.76
CA LYS A 171 5.67 -2.51 16.12
C LYS A 171 6.94 -2.31 15.30
N LEU A 172 7.21 -3.19 14.33
CA LEU A 172 8.41 -3.14 13.48
C LEU A 172 8.65 -1.75 12.88
N SER A 173 7.58 -1.05 12.49
CA SER A 173 7.65 0.31 11.93
C SER A 173 8.19 1.35 12.91
N TYR A 174 8.14 1.11 14.22
CA TYR A 174 8.68 1.99 15.27
C TYR A 174 10.17 1.73 15.54
N HIS A 175 10.78 0.77 14.83
CA HIS A 175 12.19 0.42 14.97
C HIS A 175 13.03 0.71 13.71
N GLY A 176 12.45 1.38 12.70
CA GLY A 176 13.08 1.64 11.41
C GLY A 176 12.81 0.52 10.39
N PHE A 177 13.57 0.52 9.28
CA PHE A 177 13.45 -0.48 8.21
C PHE A 177 12.06 -0.63 7.55
N GLN A 178 11.18 0.36 7.73
CA GLN A 178 9.84 0.37 7.12
C GLN A 178 9.92 0.17 5.61
N GLU A 179 10.94 0.75 4.98
CA GLU A 179 11.11 0.70 3.55
C GLU A 179 11.44 -0.71 3.05
N VAL A 180 12.33 -1.39 3.77
CA VAL A 180 12.68 -2.80 3.50
C VAL A 180 11.46 -3.69 3.71
N TYR A 181 10.70 -3.45 4.78
CA TYR A 181 9.45 -4.17 5.04
C TYR A 181 8.46 -4.03 3.87
N LEU A 182 8.24 -2.81 3.36
CA LEU A 182 7.27 -2.59 2.27
C LEU A 182 7.70 -3.29 0.98
N VAL A 183 9.00 -3.28 0.67
CA VAL A 183 9.54 -4.03 -0.47
C VAL A 183 9.39 -5.53 -0.27
N ALA A 184 9.74 -6.05 0.92
CA ALA A 184 9.63 -7.47 1.24
C ALA A 184 8.18 -7.97 1.22
N LEU A 185 7.22 -7.16 1.71
CA LEU A 185 5.80 -7.43 1.63
C LEU A 185 5.37 -7.57 0.17
N GLY A 186 5.65 -6.56 -0.68
CA GLY A 186 5.32 -6.62 -2.10
C GLY A 186 5.96 -7.81 -2.81
N PHE A 187 7.23 -8.10 -2.48
CA PHE A 187 7.96 -9.23 -3.03
C PHE A 187 7.27 -10.57 -2.73
N ALA A 188 6.92 -10.81 -1.46
CA ALA A 188 6.26 -12.03 -1.03
C ALA A 188 4.88 -12.21 -1.70
N LEU A 189 4.12 -11.12 -1.85
CA LEU A 189 2.80 -11.14 -2.48
C LEU A 189 2.84 -11.55 -3.97
N VAL A 190 3.98 -11.40 -4.64
CA VAL A 190 4.17 -11.85 -6.04
C VAL A 190 4.78 -13.26 -6.08
N ILE A 191 5.86 -13.51 -5.33
CA ILE A 191 6.68 -14.72 -5.52
C ILE A 191 6.04 -15.97 -4.91
N LEU A 192 5.33 -15.85 -3.79
CA LEU A 192 4.72 -17.00 -3.12
C LEU A 192 3.68 -17.73 -3.99
N PRO A 193 2.65 -17.06 -4.56
CA PRO A 193 1.68 -17.76 -5.41
C PRO A 193 2.33 -18.33 -6.68
N TYR A 194 3.33 -17.65 -7.26
CA TYR A 194 4.08 -18.19 -8.40
C TYR A 194 4.83 -19.47 -8.05
N GLY A 195 5.57 -19.50 -6.95
CA GLY A 195 6.32 -20.68 -6.52
C GLY A 195 5.43 -21.86 -6.11
N MET A 196 4.24 -21.59 -5.58
CA MET A 196 3.25 -22.63 -5.30
C MET A 196 2.72 -23.28 -6.58
N VAL A 197 2.62 -22.52 -7.67
CA VAL A 197 2.13 -23.02 -8.96
C VAL A 197 3.22 -23.66 -9.82
N THR A 198 4.47 -23.18 -9.74
CA THR A 198 5.56 -23.62 -10.63
C THR A 198 6.64 -24.43 -9.92
N GLY A 199 6.72 -24.36 -8.60
CA GLY A 199 7.82 -24.92 -7.81
C GLY A 199 9.12 -24.11 -7.90
N GLN A 200 9.15 -22.99 -8.63
CA GLN A 200 10.36 -22.26 -8.99
C GLN A 200 10.30 -20.78 -8.61
N ALA A 201 11.44 -20.11 -8.68
CA ALA A 201 11.54 -18.65 -8.68
C ALA A 201 12.45 -18.25 -9.86
N THR A 202 11.95 -17.40 -10.75
CA THR A 202 12.70 -16.96 -11.94
C THR A 202 13.31 -15.58 -11.72
N GLY A 203 14.51 -15.35 -12.25
CA GLY A 203 15.20 -14.07 -12.13
C GLY A 203 14.35 -12.88 -12.55
N PHE A 204 13.66 -12.99 -13.69
CA PHE A 204 12.81 -11.92 -14.19
C PHE A 204 11.63 -11.60 -13.26
N LEU A 205 10.97 -12.61 -12.68
CA LEU A 205 9.88 -12.38 -11.74
C LEU A 205 10.37 -11.86 -10.39
N LEU A 206 11.55 -12.28 -9.93
CA LEU A 206 12.19 -11.73 -8.73
C LEU A 206 12.41 -10.22 -8.87
N VAL A 207 12.86 -9.76 -10.04
CA VAL A 207 13.00 -8.32 -10.35
C VAL A 207 11.63 -7.63 -10.28
N GLN A 208 10.60 -8.18 -10.92
CA GLN A 208 9.25 -7.62 -10.89
C GLN A 208 8.66 -7.58 -9.48
N ALA A 209 8.93 -8.58 -8.66
CA ALA A 209 8.48 -8.65 -7.27
C ALA A 209 9.10 -7.54 -6.41
N VAL A 210 10.39 -7.25 -6.61
CA VAL A 210 11.06 -6.10 -5.97
C VAL A 210 10.43 -4.77 -6.45
N LEU A 211 10.24 -4.60 -7.77
CA LEU A 211 9.64 -3.40 -8.35
C LEU A 211 8.19 -3.20 -7.88
N PHE A 212 7.43 -4.29 -7.74
CA PHE A 212 6.10 -4.24 -7.15
C PHE A 212 6.15 -3.71 -5.72
N GLY A 213 7.13 -4.16 -4.91
CA GLY A 213 7.37 -3.63 -3.56
C GLY A 213 7.79 -2.17 -3.50
N PHE A 214 8.54 -1.67 -4.51
CA PHE A 214 8.85 -0.25 -4.65
C PHE A 214 7.60 0.63 -4.78
N GLY A 215 6.53 0.13 -5.39
CA GLY A 215 5.27 0.88 -5.50
C GLY A 215 4.72 1.35 -4.15
N PRO A 216 4.36 0.42 -3.24
CA PRO A 216 3.92 0.75 -1.89
C PRO A 216 4.91 1.49 -1.04
N LEU A 217 6.18 1.13 -1.14
CA LEU A 217 7.26 1.93 -0.55
C LEU A 217 7.13 3.41 -0.95
N MET A 218 7.01 3.67 -2.24
CA MET A 218 7.09 5.02 -2.77
C MET A 218 5.85 5.85 -2.50
N PHE A 219 4.64 5.30 -2.41
CA PHE A 219 3.53 6.11 -1.89
C PHE A 219 3.56 6.24 -0.36
N GLY A 220 4.20 5.31 0.34
CA GLY A 220 4.44 5.35 1.79
C GLY A 220 5.35 6.49 2.19
N VAL A 221 6.54 6.61 1.58
CA VAL A 221 7.52 7.67 1.93
C VAL A 221 7.01 9.09 1.63
N TYR A 222 6.17 9.27 0.60
CA TYR A 222 5.49 10.56 0.38
C TYR A 222 4.38 10.81 1.40
N SER A 223 3.72 9.76 1.90
CA SER A 223 2.78 9.89 3.03
C SER A 223 3.52 10.34 4.30
N ASN A 224 4.65 9.70 4.61
CA ASN A 224 5.49 10.05 5.76
C ASN A 224 6.01 11.48 5.67
N THR A 225 6.28 11.97 4.45
CA THR A 225 6.68 13.38 4.22
C THR A 225 5.59 14.37 4.65
N ASN A 226 4.32 14.00 4.53
CA ASN A 226 3.19 14.81 5.00
C ASN A 226 2.95 14.64 6.52
N ASP A 227 3.41 13.54 7.11
CA ASP A 227 3.06 13.12 8.48
C ASP A 227 4.20 13.35 9.48
N VAL A 228 5.16 14.21 9.12
CA VAL A 228 6.39 14.46 9.90
C VAL A 228 6.11 14.84 11.35
N GLU A 229 5.14 15.71 11.60
CA GLU A 229 4.81 16.16 12.96
C GLU A 229 4.20 15.02 13.79
N GLY A 230 3.22 14.31 13.24
CA GLY A 230 2.61 13.16 13.91
C GLY A 230 3.58 12.00 14.13
N ASP A 231 4.49 11.74 13.19
CA ASP A 231 5.53 10.72 13.36
C ASP A 231 6.52 11.11 14.47
N ARG A 232 6.93 12.38 14.52
CA ARG A 232 7.84 12.88 15.56
C ARG A 232 7.20 12.84 16.95
N SER A 233 5.92 13.19 17.07
CA SER A 233 5.24 13.26 18.37
C SER A 233 5.13 11.90 19.08
N VAL A 234 5.13 10.80 18.30
CA VAL A 234 5.07 9.42 18.83
C VAL A 234 6.39 8.66 18.71
N GLY A 235 7.48 9.33 18.30
CA GLY A 235 8.80 8.74 18.17
C GLY A 235 8.92 7.71 17.03
N ARG A 236 8.09 7.80 15.98
CA ARG A 236 8.17 6.90 14.83
C ARG A 236 9.34 7.31 13.92
N PRO A 237 10.33 6.42 13.68
CA PRO A 237 11.58 6.78 13.02
C PRO A 237 11.48 6.75 11.48
N THR A 238 10.55 7.50 10.89
CA THR A 238 10.51 7.68 9.43
C THR A 238 11.64 8.59 8.97
N VAL A 239 12.18 8.40 7.76
CA VAL A 239 13.26 9.27 7.26
C VAL A 239 12.83 10.74 7.23
N ALA A 240 11.55 11.00 6.94
CA ALA A 240 10.98 12.33 6.98
C ALA A 240 10.97 12.94 8.40
N ALA A 241 10.69 12.13 9.43
CA ALA A 241 10.76 12.55 10.83
C ALA A 241 12.21 12.77 11.30
N LEU A 242 13.14 11.93 10.88
CA LEU A 242 14.53 11.90 11.36
C LEU A 242 15.48 12.89 10.67
N THR A 243 15.14 13.36 9.46
CA THR A 243 16.04 14.17 8.64
C THR A 243 15.47 15.55 8.33
N SER A 244 16.29 16.40 7.72
CA SER A 244 15.81 17.65 7.12
C SER A 244 14.99 17.37 5.85
N GLU A 245 14.19 18.34 5.41
CA GLU A 245 13.44 18.25 4.15
C GLU A 245 14.35 17.88 2.96
N ARG A 246 15.55 18.47 2.90
CA ARG A 246 16.56 18.13 1.87
C ARG A 246 17.09 16.71 2.03
N GLY A 247 17.25 16.23 3.27
CA GLY A 247 17.65 14.85 3.56
C GLY A 247 16.60 13.86 3.05
N ASN A 248 15.33 14.08 3.39
CA ASN A 248 14.21 13.27 2.94
C ASN A 248 14.05 13.31 1.40
N ALA A 249 14.20 14.49 0.77
CA ALA A 249 14.18 14.62 -0.68
C ALA A 249 15.32 13.83 -1.36
N ARG A 250 16.54 13.83 -0.79
CA ARG A 250 17.65 13.02 -1.30
C ARG A 250 17.38 11.53 -1.14
N PHE A 251 16.83 11.12 0.00
CA PHE A 251 16.46 9.74 0.25
C PHE A 251 15.44 9.22 -0.76
N ILE A 252 14.34 9.95 -0.98
CA ILE A 252 13.31 9.56 -1.94
C ILE A 252 13.83 9.61 -3.39
N GLY A 253 14.74 10.54 -3.69
CA GLY A 253 15.46 10.58 -4.96
C GLY A 253 16.33 9.35 -5.17
N ALA A 254 17.05 8.91 -4.12
CA ALA A 254 17.86 7.70 -4.14
C ALA A 254 16.99 6.44 -4.33
N LEU A 255 15.82 6.36 -3.67
CA LEU A 255 14.86 5.26 -3.90
C LEU A 255 14.34 5.24 -5.35
N SER A 256 14.03 6.42 -5.91
CA SER A 256 13.58 6.55 -7.31
C SER A 256 14.68 6.10 -8.28
N LEU A 257 15.93 6.47 -8.00
CA LEU A 257 17.08 6.03 -8.78
C LEU A 257 17.31 4.52 -8.62
N ALA A 258 17.19 3.98 -7.40
CA ALA A 258 17.36 2.55 -7.13
C ALA A 258 16.31 1.70 -7.86
N GLU A 259 15.06 2.15 -7.93
CA GLU A 259 14.02 1.50 -8.73
C GLU A 259 14.43 1.43 -10.21
N PHE A 260 14.87 2.55 -10.80
CA PHE A 260 15.35 2.58 -12.19
C PHE A 260 16.59 1.71 -12.42
N LEU A 261 17.58 1.80 -11.53
CA LEU A 261 18.81 1.00 -11.62
C LEU A 261 18.53 -0.49 -11.47
N THR A 262 17.53 -0.89 -10.68
CA THR A 262 17.09 -2.29 -10.59
C THR A 262 16.63 -2.81 -11.95
N ILE A 263 15.84 -2.02 -12.67
CA ILE A 263 15.38 -2.35 -14.03
C ILE A 263 16.57 -2.41 -14.99
N ALA A 264 17.35 -1.32 -15.07
CA ALA A 264 18.43 -1.18 -16.03
C ALA A 264 19.53 -2.22 -15.84
N THR A 265 19.94 -2.47 -14.59
CA THR A 265 20.97 -3.45 -14.26
C THR A 265 20.48 -4.87 -14.56
N ALA A 266 19.25 -5.22 -14.17
CA ALA A 266 18.70 -6.54 -14.46
C ALA A 266 18.63 -6.83 -15.97
N SER A 267 18.23 -5.83 -16.78
CA SER A 267 18.24 -5.92 -18.24
C SER A 267 19.66 -6.02 -18.81
N ALA A 268 20.63 -5.28 -18.26
CA ALA A 268 22.01 -5.27 -18.75
C ALA A 268 22.77 -6.57 -18.46
N VAL A 269 22.53 -7.20 -17.30
CA VAL A 269 23.20 -8.45 -16.90
C VAL A 269 22.43 -9.72 -17.31
N GLY A 270 21.31 -9.57 -18.03
CA GLY A 270 20.53 -10.70 -18.57
C GLY A 270 19.60 -11.40 -17.58
N VAL A 271 19.38 -10.84 -16.38
CA VAL A 271 18.39 -11.36 -15.41
C VAL A 271 16.96 -11.05 -15.87
N ALA A 272 16.76 -9.89 -16.48
CA ALA A 272 15.55 -9.50 -17.18
C ALA A 272 15.84 -9.37 -18.70
N PRO A 273 14.84 -9.49 -19.58
CA PRO A 273 15.02 -9.21 -21.00
C PRO A 273 15.58 -7.80 -21.22
N TRP A 274 16.47 -7.63 -22.20
CA TRP A 274 17.11 -6.34 -22.47
C TRP A 274 16.08 -5.24 -22.80
N TRP A 275 14.97 -5.61 -23.45
CA TRP A 275 13.89 -4.68 -23.81
C TRP A 275 13.04 -4.26 -22.61
N PHE A 276 13.14 -4.94 -21.47
CA PHE A 276 12.34 -4.64 -20.28
C PHE A 276 12.60 -3.23 -19.74
N VAL A 277 13.84 -2.74 -19.84
CA VAL A 277 14.17 -1.34 -19.49
C VAL A 277 13.44 -0.33 -20.37
N LEU A 278 13.27 -0.63 -21.67
CA LEU A 278 12.52 0.23 -22.58
C LEU A 278 11.03 0.16 -22.28
N LEU A 279 10.51 -1.04 -21.99
CA LEU A 279 9.11 -1.23 -21.62
C LEU A 279 8.74 -0.47 -20.34
N MET A 280 9.62 -0.46 -19.33
CA MET A 280 9.40 0.21 -18.04
C MET A 280 9.67 1.71 -18.07
N LEU A 281 10.27 2.24 -19.14
CA LEU A 281 10.64 3.65 -19.27
C LEU A 281 9.47 4.62 -18.99
N PRO A 282 8.22 4.39 -19.45
CA PRO A 282 7.09 5.26 -19.11
C PRO A 282 6.84 5.39 -17.60
N ALA A 283 6.97 4.30 -16.84
CA ALA A 283 6.84 4.33 -15.39
C ALA A 283 7.98 5.11 -14.73
N SER A 284 9.23 4.93 -15.21
CA SER A 284 10.40 5.68 -14.71
C SER A 284 10.32 7.18 -15.00
N LEU A 285 9.83 7.57 -16.18
CA LEU A 285 9.59 8.98 -16.51
C LEU A 285 8.50 9.58 -15.64
N LEU A 286 7.42 8.83 -15.37
CA LEU A 286 6.36 9.27 -14.46
C LEU A 286 6.86 9.36 -13.01
N ARG A 287 7.77 8.48 -12.59
CA ARG A 287 8.46 8.55 -11.30
C ARG A 287 9.34 9.80 -11.18
N MET A 288 10.07 10.15 -12.23
CA MET A 288 10.82 11.41 -12.28
C MET A 288 9.88 12.61 -12.11
N ARG A 289 8.75 12.62 -12.82
CA ARG A 289 7.72 13.65 -12.66
C ARG A 289 7.17 13.71 -11.23
N GLN A 290 6.92 12.55 -10.61
CA GLN A 290 6.50 12.46 -9.21
C GLN A 290 7.50 13.17 -8.29
N TYR A 291 8.79 12.89 -8.46
CA TYR A 291 9.87 13.51 -7.68
C TYR A 291 9.90 15.02 -7.83
N LEU A 292 9.84 15.51 -9.07
CA LEU A 292 9.84 16.95 -9.36
C LEU A 292 8.61 17.65 -8.78
N LEU A 293 7.42 17.05 -8.90
CA LEU A 293 6.20 17.60 -8.29
C LEU A 293 6.35 17.72 -6.76
N GLY A 294 6.88 16.69 -6.10
CA GLY A 294 7.03 16.68 -4.65
C GLY A 294 8.06 17.68 -4.13
N PHE A 295 9.28 17.66 -4.69
CA PHE A 295 10.43 18.35 -4.08
C PHE A 295 10.91 19.59 -4.83
N ARG A 296 10.49 19.79 -6.09
CA ARG A 296 10.77 21.04 -6.82
C ARG A 296 9.59 22.00 -6.76
N THR A 297 8.37 21.48 -6.90
CA THR A 297 7.14 22.29 -6.83
C THR A 297 6.57 22.37 -5.41
N GLY A 298 6.93 21.44 -4.52
CA GLY A 298 6.43 21.41 -3.14
C GLY A 298 5.04 20.76 -2.97
N ASP A 299 4.50 20.13 -4.02
CA ASP A 299 3.16 19.54 -4.01
C ASP A 299 3.22 18.04 -3.68
N ILE A 300 3.48 17.73 -2.40
CA ILE A 300 3.64 16.36 -1.89
C ILE A 300 2.38 15.52 -2.09
N MET A 301 1.19 16.11 -1.93
CA MET A 301 -0.08 15.36 -2.03
C MET A 301 -0.40 14.96 -3.47
N ARG A 302 -0.14 15.85 -4.44
CA ARG A 302 -0.24 15.48 -5.85
C ARG A 302 0.84 14.49 -6.24
N ALA A 303 2.06 14.65 -5.76
CA ALA A 303 3.13 13.68 -5.98
C ALA A 303 2.75 12.29 -5.43
N ARG A 304 2.18 12.21 -4.23
CA ARG A 304 1.66 10.94 -3.68
C ARG A 304 0.59 10.31 -4.58
N ARG A 305 -0.35 11.11 -5.11
CA ARG A 305 -1.35 10.63 -6.08
C ARG A 305 -0.69 10.12 -7.37
N THR A 306 0.32 10.83 -7.87
CA THR A 306 1.12 10.37 -9.01
C THR A 306 1.83 9.06 -8.70
N GLY A 307 2.29 8.84 -7.47
CA GLY A 307 2.89 7.57 -7.03
C GLY A 307 1.98 6.36 -7.20
N PHE A 308 0.68 6.49 -6.90
CA PHE A 308 -0.30 5.44 -7.20
C PHE A 308 -0.43 5.17 -8.71
N ALA A 309 -0.40 6.22 -9.54
CA ALA A 309 -0.42 6.07 -10.99
C ALA A 309 0.84 5.39 -11.53
N VAL A 310 2.03 5.74 -10.99
CA VAL A 310 3.31 5.07 -11.32
C VAL A 310 3.23 3.58 -11.01
N HIS A 311 2.75 3.23 -9.81
CA HIS A 311 2.62 1.82 -9.40
C HIS A 311 1.70 1.03 -10.34
N ARG A 312 0.49 1.55 -10.59
CA ARG A 312 -0.49 0.90 -11.47
C ARG A 312 0.03 0.74 -12.90
N LEU A 313 0.67 1.77 -13.44
CA LEU A 313 1.31 1.69 -14.75
C LEU A 313 2.43 0.64 -14.73
N GLY A 314 3.27 0.64 -13.70
CA GLY A 314 4.33 -0.36 -13.52
C GLY A 314 3.78 -1.79 -13.48
N VAL A 315 2.69 -2.04 -12.75
CA VAL A 315 1.99 -3.34 -12.76
C VAL A 315 1.56 -3.74 -14.17
N VAL A 316 0.90 -2.85 -14.91
CA VAL A 316 0.45 -3.12 -16.27
C VAL A 316 1.63 -3.44 -17.18
N LEU A 317 2.73 -2.69 -17.08
CA LEU A 317 3.94 -2.92 -17.86
C LEU A 317 4.64 -4.22 -17.47
N MET A 318 4.66 -4.61 -16.19
CA MET A 318 5.19 -5.90 -15.74
C MET A 318 4.35 -7.08 -16.26
N ILE A 319 3.01 -6.97 -16.22
CA ILE A 319 2.11 -7.94 -16.82
C ILE A 319 2.39 -8.05 -18.32
N ALA A 320 2.41 -6.92 -19.04
CA ALA A 320 2.75 -6.90 -20.47
C ALA A 320 4.13 -7.51 -20.75
N GLY A 321 5.11 -7.28 -19.87
CA GLY A 321 6.43 -7.88 -19.92
C GLY A 321 6.39 -9.41 -19.80
N ASN A 322 5.62 -9.96 -18.87
CA ASN A 322 5.44 -11.42 -18.77
C ASN A 322 4.81 -11.99 -20.03
N LEU A 323 3.78 -11.32 -20.58
CA LEU A 323 3.10 -11.78 -21.78
C LEU A 323 4.01 -11.71 -23.01
N LEU A 324 4.78 -10.63 -23.16
CA LEU A 324 5.75 -10.47 -24.25
C LEU A 324 6.89 -11.47 -24.14
N ALA A 325 7.42 -11.70 -22.93
CA ALA A 325 8.47 -12.70 -22.71
C ALA A 325 7.98 -14.10 -23.08
N ALA A 326 6.72 -14.45 -22.75
CA ALA A 326 6.12 -15.71 -23.14
C ALA A 326 5.90 -15.84 -24.66
N ALA A 327 5.56 -14.74 -25.35
CA ALA A 327 5.34 -14.74 -26.80
C ALA A 327 6.64 -14.80 -27.63
N LEU A 328 7.78 -14.42 -27.03
CA LEU A 328 9.11 -14.44 -27.65
C LEU A 328 9.93 -15.70 -27.31
N ALA A 329 9.43 -16.55 -26.42
CA ALA A 329 10.05 -17.81 -26.01
C ALA A 329 9.66 -18.96 -26.96
#